data_AF-A0AAW3ARV1-F1
#
_entry.id   AF-A0AAW3ARV1-F1
#
_cell.length_a   1.000
_cell.length_b   1.000
_cell.length_c   1.000
_cell.angle_alpha   90.00
_cell.angle_beta   90.00
_cell.angle_gamma   90.00
#
_symmetry.space_group_name_H-M   'P 1'
#
loop_
_entity.id
_entity.type
_entity.pdbx_description
1 polymer ?
#
loop_
_entity_poly.entity_id
_entity_poly.type
_entity_poly.pdbx_seq_one_letter_code
_entity_poly.pdbx_strand_id
1 'polypeptide(L)'
;MSHLLEHSFLFTTEERNLIYRANSDVNTRPASFVTRVFYPLWIRISRHLLSDLVAPNAITLAGLLSSMQAYQLINTYYHFGDQQHGSHAVLSDVKSSLQAFGLRGAGQAPLAAEKTVVGEVASAYKAAEGAAAKAAKAAKAMSAVATASGQVLRPPATDYVDFFHTDRTVQTATVLAILLLVISITCGSLDGVHAKRCRSATSLGDIFSRICSSMARVFMALTLLEVFHIEDVCTKWYFLLTLQLIELNTVLGRINASNLKKDRVKNVAYIATYCFRESELSFLMVLLLIARWFYPTACRNILGVILAKAQVGYNTLVVATFVNIAILKMKKLYKGIVLLCLAARVLPLFYILPLSQYGLLSVIGDAMIVGLLSIEVYVSHLAQRRIHAAVFFLCLGSLLNDVLSVAGTIMYVIAMLVDLSYSLNVPLFTPVRNVFIDGVFDLCHAGHKLLMANALKFGNRLIVGVCGDEECASYKRPPIMTTEERINEVRLCRYVSEVIPNSPVTGITMEMIQYYNIHLVVCGEEYNTPTDTYYAVPRHMGILRTVPRTPGISTSVLISRIRAASEDSVEAKDRKSDTSKVKGGA
;
A
#
# COMPACT_ATOMS: atom_id res chain seq x y z
N MET A 1 17.52 -13.69 24.23
CA MET A 1 16.98 -12.50 24.93
C MET A 1 16.15 -11.70 23.91
N SER A 2 14.82 -11.83 23.92
CA SER A 2 13.97 -11.58 22.74
C SER A 2 12.74 -10.68 23.00
N HIS A 3 12.79 -9.81 24.01
CA HIS A 3 11.66 -8.96 24.42
C HIS A 3 12.02 -7.47 24.52
N LEU A 4 12.62 -6.91 23.48
CA LEU A 4 12.69 -5.46 23.29
C LEU A 4 11.56 -5.02 22.36
N LEU A 5 10.39 -4.76 22.98
CA LEU A 5 9.23 -4.06 22.44
C LEU A 5 8.79 -4.45 21.02
N GLU A 6 7.95 -5.49 20.92
CA GLU A 6 7.15 -5.71 19.72
C GLU A 6 6.07 -4.61 19.59
N HIS A 7 6.43 -3.51 18.92
CA HIS A 7 5.51 -2.39 18.61
C HIS A 7 4.51 -2.68 17.48
N SER A 8 4.43 -3.93 17.00
CA SER A 8 3.59 -4.36 15.89
C SER A 8 2.43 -5.20 16.39
N PHE A 9 1.21 -4.89 15.96
CA PHE A 9 -0.01 -5.57 16.41
C PHE A 9 -0.40 -6.74 15.50
N LEU A 10 -0.01 -6.70 14.23
CA LEU A 10 -0.44 -7.63 13.18
C LEU A 10 0.70 -8.54 12.67
N PHE A 11 1.96 -8.23 12.97
CA PHE A 11 3.13 -8.96 12.45
C PHE A 11 4.23 -9.15 13.51
N THR A 12 4.63 -10.40 13.73
CA THR A 12 5.81 -10.76 14.52
C THR A 12 7.11 -10.30 13.86
N THR A 13 8.19 -10.23 14.64
CA THR A 13 9.49 -9.77 14.15
C THR A 13 10.06 -10.62 13.00
N GLU A 14 9.76 -11.92 12.96
CA GLU A 14 10.16 -12.81 11.84
C GLU A 14 9.36 -12.52 10.56
N GLU A 15 8.02 -12.43 10.67
CA GLU A 15 7.11 -12.12 9.56
C GLU A 15 7.46 -10.77 8.90
N ARG A 16 7.83 -9.76 9.70
CA ARG A 16 8.29 -8.46 9.19
C ARG A 16 9.58 -8.57 8.40
N ASN A 17 10.55 -9.35 8.87
CA ASN A 17 11.81 -9.59 8.14
C ASN A 17 11.57 -10.35 6.82
N LEU A 18 10.61 -11.27 6.78
CA LEU A 18 10.20 -11.96 5.55
C LEU A 18 9.53 -11.01 4.57
N ILE A 19 8.59 -10.17 5.01
CA ILE A 19 7.99 -9.12 4.15
C ILE A 19 9.06 -8.15 3.64
N TYR A 20 10.01 -7.74 4.49
CA TYR A 20 11.07 -6.80 4.10
C TYR A 20 12.00 -7.38 3.03
N ARG A 21 12.41 -8.64 3.19
CA ARG A 21 13.34 -9.35 2.28
C ARG A 21 12.67 -10.00 1.09
N ALA A 22 11.35 -10.11 1.08
CA ALA A 22 10.62 -10.53 -0.10
C ALA A 22 10.91 -9.53 -1.23
N ASN A 23 11.62 -10.02 -2.26
CA ASN A 23 11.92 -9.22 -3.45
C ASN A 23 10.63 -8.53 -3.93
N SER A 24 10.66 -7.20 -4.01
CA SER A 24 9.63 -6.46 -4.75
C SER A 24 9.73 -6.95 -6.19
N ASP A 25 8.77 -7.79 -6.60
CA ASP A 25 8.89 -8.71 -7.74
C ASP A 25 8.70 -7.98 -9.09
N VAL A 26 9.16 -6.72 -9.16
CA VAL A 26 9.09 -5.80 -10.30
C VAL A 26 9.90 -6.32 -11.49
N ASN A 27 10.93 -7.14 -11.25
CA ASN A 27 11.80 -7.69 -12.30
C ASN A 27 11.36 -9.06 -12.85
N THR A 28 10.50 -9.81 -12.16
CA THR A 28 10.06 -11.16 -12.60
C THR A 28 8.72 -11.15 -13.33
N ARG A 29 7.93 -10.06 -13.22
CA ARG A 29 6.70 -9.87 -14.00
C ARG A 29 7.02 -9.86 -15.51
N PRO A 30 6.62 -10.86 -16.30
CA PRO A 30 6.76 -10.77 -17.75
C PRO A 30 5.83 -9.64 -18.22
N ALA A 31 6.30 -8.70 -19.04
CA ALA A 31 5.53 -7.47 -19.32
C ALA A 31 4.18 -7.78 -20.00
N SER A 32 3.09 -7.16 -19.54
CA SER A 32 1.74 -7.32 -20.13
C SER A 32 1.69 -6.71 -21.54
N PHE A 33 0.65 -7.02 -22.32
CA PHE A 33 0.53 -6.41 -23.65
C PHE A 33 0.48 -4.88 -23.55
N VAL A 34 -0.40 -4.37 -22.69
CA VAL A 34 -0.55 -2.93 -22.40
C VAL A 34 0.77 -2.32 -21.91
N THR A 35 1.46 -2.99 -20.97
CA THR A 35 2.76 -2.51 -20.50
C THR A 35 3.76 -2.43 -21.66
N ARG A 36 3.91 -3.47 -22.50
CA ARG A 36 4.88 -3.47 -23.61
C ARG A 36 4.63 -2.34 -24.61
N VAL A 37 3.37 -2.12 -25.01
CA VAL A 37 2.99 -1.07 -25.97
C VAL A 37 3.29 0.33 -25.41
N PHE A 38 2.91 0.59 -24.15
CA PHE A 38 3.03 1.93 -23.57
C PHE A 38 4.31 2.18 -22.75
N TYR A 39 5.19 1.17 -22.56
CA TYR A 39 6.42 1.30 -21.76
C TYR A 39 7.33 2.49 -22.17
N PRO A 40 7.59 2.76 -23.47
CA PRO A 40 8.39 3.91 -23.87
C PRO A 40 7.75 5.25 -23.49
N LEU A 41 6.41 5.31 -23.52
CA LEU A 41 5.64 6.48 -23.10
C LEU A 41 5.70 6.65 -21.58
N TRP A 42 5.52 5.59 -20.79
CA TRP A 42 5.63 5.65 -19.33
C TRP A 42 7.02 6.10 -18.87
N ILE A 43 8.11 5.64 -19.52
CA ILE A 43 9.47 6.12 -19.23
C ILE A 43 9.59 7.61 -19.51
N ARG A 44 9.09 8.09 -20.65
CA ARG A 44 9.16 9.51 -21.03
C ARG A 44 8.35 10.38 -20.07
N ILE A 45 7.10 9.99 -19.77
CA ILE A 45 6.24 10.66 -18.79
C ILE A 45 6.97 10.73 -17.44
N SER A 46 7.47 9.59 -16.94
CA SER A 46 8.22 9.55 -15.69
C SER A 46 9.37 10.58 -15.72
N ARG A 47 10.27 10.48 -16.69
CA ARG A 47 11.50 11.30 -16.74
C ARG A 47 11.26 12.81 -16.83
N HIS A 48 10.18 13.26 -17.45
CA HIS A 48 9.93 14.70 -17.68
C HIS A 48 8.87 15.32 -16.78
N LEU A 49 7.88 14.54 -16.29
CA LEU A 49 6.77 15.06 -15.48
C LEU A 49 6.90 14.72 -13.98
N LEU A 50 7.69 13.72 -13.60
CA LEU A 50 7.83 13.29 -12.20
C LEU A 50 9.24 13.55 -11.66
N SER A 51 9.33 14.42 -10.65
CA SER A 51 10.52 14.59 -9.80
C SER A 51 10.85 13.30 -9.03
N ASP A 52 12.13 13.02 -8.80
CA ASP A 52 12.59 11.89 -7.95
C ASP A 52 12.14 12.02 -6.48
N LEU A 53 11.62 13.19 -6.07
CA LEU A 53 11.04 13.44 -4.75
C LEU A 53 9.59 12.92 -4.61
N VAL A 54 8.93 12.54 -5.71
CA VAL A 54 7.56 12.01 -5.67
C VAL A 54 7.59 10.56 -5.18
N ALA A 55 6.80 10.23 -4.15
CA ALA A 55 6.67 8.84 -3.72
C ALA A 55 5.86 8.03 -4.75
N PRO A 56 6.32 6.84 -5.18
CA PRO A 56 5.57 5.99 -6.13
C PRO A 56 4.13 5.72 -5.68
N ASN A 57 3.93 5.45 -4.38
CA ASN A 57 2.62 5.20 -3.78
C ASN A 57 1.66 6.41 -3.88
N ALA A 58 2.18 7.65 -3.94
CA ALA A 58 1.34 8.83 -4.15
C ALA A 58 0.77 8.87 -5.58
N ILE A 59 1.52 8.37 -6.57
CA ILE A 59 1.05 8.21 -7.96
C ILE A 59 -0.07 7.17 -7.99
N THR A 60 0.13 6.01 -7.37
CA THR A 60 -0.88 4.95 -7.28
C THR A 60 -2.16 5.44 -6.58
N LEU A 61 -2.02 6.18 -5.48
CA LEU A 61 -3.15 6.76 -4.75
C LEU A 61 -3.93 7.77 -5.60
N ALA A 62 -3.24 8.64 -6.35
CA ALA A 62 -3.88 9.54 -7.30
C ALA A 62 -4.70 8.75 -8.34
N GLY A 63 -4.18 7.61 -8.84
CA GLY A 63 -4.90 6.73 -9.74
C GLY A 63 -6.18 6.13 -9.15
N LEU A 64 -6.15 5.73 -7.88
CA LEU A 64 -7.36 5.31 -7.16
C LEU A 64 -8.37 6.45 -7.07
N LEU A 65 -7.94 7.63 -6.63
CA LEU A 65 -8.81 8.80 -6.48
C LEU A 65 -9.45 9.21 -7.81
N SER A 66 -8.72 9.18 -8.93
CA SER A 66 -9.30 9.43 -10.26
C SER A 66 -10.38 8.41 -10.64
N SER A 67 -10.23 7.13 -10.28
CA SER A 67 -11.28 6.12 -10.54
C SER A 67 -12.55 6.35 -9.70
N MET A 68 -12.39 6.75 -8.43
CA MET A 68 -13.51 7.12 -7.56
C MET A 68 -14.23 8.36 -8.08
N GLN A 69 -13.49 9.37 -8.52
CA GLN A 69 -14.03 10.59 -9.12
C GLN A 69 -14.78 10.31 -10.43
N ALA A 70 -14.27 9.43 -11.29
CA ALA A 70 -14.95 9.03 -12.52
C ALA A 70 -16.32 8.41 -12.21
N TYR A 71 -16.39 7.51 -11.22
CA TYR A 71 -17.65 6.93 -10.78
C TYR A 71 -18.61 7.97 -10.18
N GLN A 72 -18.12 8.78 -9.24
CA GLN A 72 -18.92 9.83 -8.59
C GLN A 72 -19.49 10.83 -9.61
N LEU A 73 -18.70 11.19 -10.63
CA LEU A 73 -19.11 12.08 -11.71
C LEU A 73 -20.29 11.48 -12.50
N ILE A 74 -20.15 10.25 -12.99
CA ILE A 74 -21.23 9.55 -13.71
C ILE A 74 -22.47 9.40 -12.83
N ASN A 75 -22.31 8.88 -11.62
CA ASN A 75 -23.41 8.65 -10.68
C ASN A 75 -24.17 9.95 -10.36
N THR A 76 -23.48 11.09 -10.30
CA THR A 76 -24.12 12.40 -10.11
C THR A 76 -24.92 12.79 -11.36
N TYR A 77 -24.31 12.81 -12.55
CA TYR A 77 -24.98 13.32 -13.75
C TYR A 77 -26.07 12.40 -14.31
N TYR A 78 -25.96 11.07 -14.13
CA TYR A 78 -26.96 10.11 -14.59
C TYR A 78 -28.18 10.01 -13.66
N HIS A 79 -28.05 10.31 -12.36
CA HIS A 79 -29.18 10.27 -11.41
C HIS A 79 -29.78 11.63 -11.04
N PHE A 80 -29.05 12.74 -11.18
CA PHE A 80 -29.59 14.10 -10.96
C PHE A 80 -29.98 14.84 -12.25
N GLY A 81 -29.65 14.30 -13.44
CA GLY A 81 -30.06 14.87 -14.73
C GLY A 81 -31.57 14.97 -14.94
N ASP A 82 -32.37 14.25 -14.14
CA ASP A 82 -33.84 14.25 -14.16
C ASP A 82 -34.45 15.50 -13.47
N GLN A 83 -33.65 16.30 -12.76
CA GLN A 83 -34.06 17.61 -12.24
C GLN A 83 -33.48 18.75 -13.07
N GLN A 84 -34.28 19.32 -13.97
CA GLN A 84 -33.95 20.44 -14.86
C GLN A 84 -33.14 21.55 -14.15
N HIS A 85 -31.81 21.52 -14.31
CA HIS A 85 -30.91 22.60 -13.93
C HIS A 85 -30.22 23.13 -15.19
N GLY A 86 -30.44 24.41 -15.48
CA GLY A 86 -29.93 25.05 -16.68
C GLY A 86 -28.41 24.92 -16.81
N SER A 87 -27.92 24.75 -18.04
CA SER A 87 -26.56 24.30 -18.36
C SER A 87 -25.41 25.14 -17.77
N HIS A 88 -25.70 26.36 -17.29
CA HIS A 88 -24.75 27.21 -16.57
C HIS A 88 -24.44 26.73 -15.14
N ALA A 89 -25.41 26.14 -14.42
CA ALA A 89 -25.20 25.66 -13.05
C ALA A 89 -24.25 24.44 -13.01
N VAL A 90 -24.38 23.56 -14.00
CA VAL A 90 -23.54 22.37 -14.17
C VAL A 90 -22.06 22.72 -14.33
N LEU A 91 -21.75 23.77 -15.11
CA LEU A 91 -20.36 24.22 -15.29
C LEU A 91 -19.77 24.83 -14.01
N SER A 92 -20.58 25.48 -13.16
CA SER A 92 -20.13 25.90 -11.83
C SER A 92 -19.91 24.72 -10.88
N ASP A 93 -20.68 23.63 -10.98
CA ASP A 93 -20.52 22.46 -10.10
C ASP A 93 -19.36 21.54 -10.49
N VAL A 94 -19.09 21.38 -11.79
CA VAL A 94 -17.82 20.77 -12.25
C VAL A 94 -16.64 21.61 -11.77
N LYS A 95 -16.74 22.94 -11.88
CA LYS A 95 -15.66 23.86 -11.44
C LYS A 95 -15.49 23.88 -9.92
N SER A 96 -16.57 23.83 -9.13
CA SER A 96 -16.51 23.79 -7.66
C SER A 96 -15.95 22.45 -7.17
N SER A 97 -16.34 21.33 -7.80
CA SER A 97 -15.79 20.00 -7.52
C SER A 97 -14.29 19.92 -7.85
N LEU A 98 -13.85 20.55 -8.94
CA LEU A 98 -12.43 20.66 -9.30
C LEU A 98 -11.66 21.62 -8.36
N GLN A 99 -12.25 22.74 -7.96
CA GLN A 99 -11.64 23.71 -7.04
C GLN A 99 -11.56 23.19 -5.60
N ALA A 100 -12.53 22.40 -5.14
CA ALA A 100 -12.45 21.69 -3.86
C ALA A 100 -11.30 20.68 -3.82
N PHE A 101 -10.81 20.24 -4.98
CA PHE A 101 -9.76 19.24 -5.13
C PHE A 101 -8.39 19.82 -5.56
N GLY A 102 -8.31 21.10 -5.93
CA GLY A 102 -7.12 21.73 -6.49
C GLY A 102 -6.84 23.13 -5.93
N LEU A 103 -5.65 23.30 -5.34
CA LEU A 103 -5.09 24.55 -4.81
C LEU A 103 -5.65 25.08 -3.47
N ARG A 104 -5.36 24.33 -2.39
CA ARG A 104 -4.90 24.95 -1.13
C ARG A 104 -3.47 24.50 -0.82
N GLY A 105 -2.51 25.07 -1.55
CA GLY A 105 -1.09 24.87 -1.34
C GLY A 105 -0.32 26.16 -1.63
N ALA A 106 0.50 26.58 -0.66
CA ALA A 106 1.39 27.75 -0.67
C ALA A 106 0.74 29.15 -0.70
N GLY A 107 0.80 29.83 0.46
CA GLY A 107 1.08 31.28 0.52
C GLY A 107 -0.11 32.25 0.51
N GLN A 108 -0.82 32.39 1.65
CA GLN A 108 -1.27 33.70 2.15
C GLN A 108 -1.76 33.66 3.62
N ALA A 109 -1.01 34.36 4.47
CA ALA A 109 -1.34 34.90 5.80
C ALA A 109 -0.45 36.16 5.98
N PRO A 110 -0.66 37.06 6.97
CA PRO A 110 -1.67 37.13 8.04
C PRO A 110 -2.75 38.19 7.68
N LEU A 111 -3.60 38.84 8.51
CA LEU A 111 -3.85 38.99 9.96
C LEU A 111 -5.38 38.72 10.24
N ALA A 112 -6.02 38.82 11.41
CA ALA A 112 -5.68 39.28 12.78
C ALA A 112 -6.65 38.64 13.84
N ALA A 113 -6.63 39.17 15.08
CA ALA A 113 -7.70 39.16 16.08
C ALA A 113 -8.05 37.84 16.82
N GLU A 114 -7.21 37.57 17.81
CA GLU A 114 -7.46 36.71 18.97
C GLU A 114 -8.71 37.13 19.81
N LYS A 115 -9.54 36.16 20.23
CA LYS A 115 -10.37 36.28 21.46
C LYS A 115 -10.92 34.93 21.99
N THR A 116 -10.41 34.53 23.15
CA THR A 116 -11.08 33.77 24.23
C THR A 116 -11.79 32.43 23.91
N VAL A 117 -11.00 31.34 23.92
CA VAL A 117 -11.49 29.95 23.99
C VAL A 117 -11.83 29.56 25.43
N VAL A 118 -13.06 29.83 25.88
CA VAL A 118 -13.68 29.16 27.06
C VAL A 118 -15.21 28.97 26.89
N GLY A 119 -15.91 29.86 26.18
CA GLY A 119 -17.38 29.84 26.10
C GLY A 119 -18.01 28.78 25.19
N GLU A 120 -17.33 28.35 24.13
CA GLU A 120 -17.96 27.55 23.05
C GLU A 120 -18.10 26.05 23.37
N VAL A 121 -17.32 25.52 24.31
CA VAL A 121 -17.39 24.09 24.68
C VAL A 121 -18.69 23.75 25.43
N ALA A 122 -19.27 24.72 26.15
CA ALA A 122 -20.50 24.52 26.91
C ALA A 122 -21.79 24.58 26.07
N SER A 123 -21.79 25.28 24.93
CA SER A 123 -22.96 25.35 24.03
C SER A 123 -23.06 24.12 23.12
N ALA A 124 -21.92 23.57 22.70
CA ALA A 124 -21.86 22.38 21.85
C ALA A 124 -22.53 21.14 22.49
N TYR A 125 -22.41 20.95 23.81
CA TYR A 125 -22.97 19.79 24.50
C TYR A 125 -24.51 19.81 24.55
N LYS A 126 -25.13 20.98 24.74
CA LYS A 126 -26.60 21.13 24.73
C LYS A 126 -27.22 21.07 23.33
N ALA A 127 -26.44 21.33 22.28
CA ALA A 127 -26.90 21.17 20.90
C ALA A 127 -26.99 19.69 20.46
N ALA A 128 -26.18 18.80 21.06
CA ALA A 128 -26.10 17.39 20.69
C ALA A 128 -27.36 16.58 21.08
N GLU A 129 -27.91 16.80 22.28
CA GLU A 129 -29.12 16.08 22.74
C GLU A 129 -30.36 16.42 21.90
N GLY A 130 -30.50 17.69 21.47
CA GLY A 130 -31.59 18.12 20.60
C GLY A 130 -31.55 17.48 19.19
N ALA A 131 -30.36 17.18 18.68
CA ALA A 131 -30.19 16.54 17.38
C ALA A 131 -30.61 15.06 17.40
N ALA A 132 -30.26 14.31 18.47
CA ALA A 132 -30.65 12.91 18.64
C ALA A 132 -32.17 12.74 18.73
N ALA A 133 -32.86 13.61 19.49
CA ALA A 133 -34.31 13.59 19.60
C ALA A 133 -35.02 13.90 18.26
N LYS A 134 -34.48 14.83 17.45
CA LYS A 134 -34.99 15.10 16.09
C LYS A 134 -34.78 13.92 15.14
N ALA A 135 -33.60 13.29 15.17
CA ALA A 135 -33.31 12.12 14.35
C ALA A 135 -34.22 10.93 14.69
N ALA A 136 -34.45 10.65 15.98
CA ALA A 136 -35.37 9.60 16.42
C ALA A 136 -36.83 9.88 15.99
N LYS A 137 -37.27 11.14 16.03
CA LYS A 137 -38.63 11.54 15.57
C LYS A 137 -38.78 11.45 14.05
N ALA A 138 -37.74 11.78 13.29
CA ALA A 138 -37.70 11.60 11.84
C ALA A 138 -37.70 10.11 11.43
N ALA A 139 -36.89 9.27 12.09
CA ALA A 139 -36.88 7.82 11.87
C ALA A 139 -38.24 7.18 12.18
N LYS A 140 -38.91 7.60 13.27
CA LYS A 140 -40.24 7.11 13.62
C LYS A 140 -41.33 7.58 12.63
N ALA A 141 -41.18 8.76 12.02
CA ALA A 141 -42.05 9.22 10.94
C ALA A 141 -41.82 8.44 9.63
N MET A 142 -40.57 8.19 9.23
CA MET A 142 -40.26 7.37 8.05
C MET A 142 -40.73 5.91 8.23
N SER A 143 -40.60 5.34 9.44
CA SER A 143 -41.12 4.01 9.75
C SER A 143 -42.65 3.94 9.65
N ALA A 144 -43.37 5.00 10.04
CA ALA A 144 -44.83 5.04 9.96
C ALA A 144 -45.32 5.11 8.50
N VAL A 145 -44.60 5.85 7.64
CA VAL A 145 -44.87 5.92 6.19
C VAL A 145 -44.59 4.56 5.52
N ALA A 146 -43.52 3.87 5.91
CA ALA A 146 -43.18 2.55 5.36
C ALA A 146 -44.24 1.46 5.65
N THR A 147 -44.98 1.56 6.76
CA THR A 147 -46.11 0.65 7.07
C THR A 147 -47.42 0.94 6.33
N ALA A 148 -47.54 2.08 5.64
CA ALA A 148 -48.79 2.52 5.02
C ALA A 148 -48.92 2.17 3.52
N SER A 149 -47.82 1.84 2.84
CA SER A 149 -47.79 1.60 1.39
C SER A 149 -47.35 0.18 1.04
N GLY A 150 -48.25 -0.79 1.27
CA GLY A 150 -48.15 -2.18 0.76
C GLY A 150 -48.31 -2.31 -0.76
N GLN A 151 -47.74 -1.39 -1.54
CA GLN A 151 -47.69 -1.44 -2.99
C GLN A 151 -46.24 -1.61 -3.45
N VAL A 152 -46.02 -2.64 -4.26
CA VAL A 152 -44.75 -2.85 -4.97
C VAL A 152 -44.57 -1.69 -5.96
N LEU A 153 -43.73 -0.72 -5.57
CA LEU A 153 -43.29 0.37 -6.43
C LEU A 153 -42.44 -0.20 -7.58
N ARG A 154 -43.11 -0.57 -8.68
CA ARG A 154 -42.46 -0.53 -9.99
C ARG A 154 -42.15 0.94 -10.30
N PRO A 155 -40.93 1.29 -10.73
CA PRO A 155 -40.68 2.64 -11.23
C PRO A 155 -41.62 2.93 -12.42
N PRO A 156 -42.03 4.19 -12.62
CA PRO A 156 -42.81 4.56 -13.79
C PRO A 156 -42.03 4.19 -15.06
N ALA A 157 -42.75 3.69 -16.07
CA ALA A 157 -42.16 3.43 -17.38
C ALA A 157 -41.87 4.77 -18.08
N THR A 158 -40.68 5.32 -17.84
CA THR A 158 -40.14 6.42 -18.63
C THR A 158 -39.62 5.86 -19.96
N ASP A 159 -39.98 6.50 -21.07
CA ASP A 159 -39.46 6.12 -22.38
C ASP A 159 -37.94 6.26 -22.39
N TYR A 160 -37.24 5.19 -22.75
CA TYR A 160 -35.78 5.12 -22.69
C TYR A 160 -35.14 6.12 -23.68
N VAL A 161 -34.39 7.07 -23.13
CA VAL A 161 -33.55 8.01 -23.87
C VAL A 161 -32.09 7.61 -23.65
N ASP A 162 -31.45 7.00 -24.67
CA ASP A 162 -30.00 6.66 -24.63
C ASP A 162 -29.16 7.92 -24.38
N PHE A 163 -27.95 7.81 -23.81
CA PHE A 163 -27.15 8.99 -23.41
C PHE A 163 -26.78 9.91 -24.60
N PHE A 164 -26.81 9.40 -25.83
CA PHE A 164 -26.67 10.19 -27.07
C PHE A 164 -27.86 11.08 -27.39
N HIS A 165 -29.03 10.74 -26.86
CA HIS A 165 -30.27 11.51 -26.94
C HIS A 165 -30.50 12.36 -25.68
N THR A 166 -29.75 12.12 -24.59
CA THR A 166 -29.70 13.01 -23.42
C THR A 166 -28.84 14.25 -23.63
N ASP A 167 -28.96 15.18 -22.70
CA ASP A 167 -28.36 16.50 -22.71
C ASP A 167 -26.82 16.51 -22.83
N ARG A 168 -26.25 17.60 -23.37
CA ARG A 168 -24.79 17.74 -23.59
C ARG A 168 -23.96 17.59 -22.31
N THR A 169 -24.56 17.79 -21.14
CA THR A 169 -23.95 17.67 -19.81
C THR A 169 -23.60 16.22 -19.44
N VAL A 170 -24.47 15.26 -19.79
CA VAL A 170 -24.24 13.82 -19.57
C VAL A 170 -23.11 13.32 -20.46
N GLN A 171 -23.06 13.83 -21.70
CA GLN A 171 -22.01 13.54 -22.66
C GLN A 171 -20.63 14.06 -22.20
N THR A 172 -20.54 15.32 -21.75
CA THR A 172 -19.26 15.87 -21.24
C THR A 172 -18.80 15.21 -19.94
N ALA A 173 -19.73 14.87 -19.03
CA ALA A 173 -19.43 14.08 -17.85
C ALA A 173 -18.84 12.70 -18.22
N THR A 174 -19.39 12.04 -19.25
CA THR A 174 -18.89 10.75 -19.74
C THR A 174 -17.48 10.83 -20.31
N VAL A 175 -17.16 11.85 -21.11
CA VAL A 175 -15.80 12.07 -21.63
C VAL A 175 -14.80 12.36 -20.49
N LEU A 176 -15.20 13.18 -19.51
CA LEU A 176 -14.34 13.50 -18.37
C LEU A 176 -14.10 12.27 -17.46
N ALA A 177 -15.11 11.42 -17.27
CA ALA A 177 -14.94 10.13 -16.58
C ALA A 177 -13.96 9.21 -17.31
N ILE A 178 -14.07 9.09 -18.64
CA ILE A 178 -13.11 8.32 -19.46
C ILE A 178 -11.68 8.87 -19.30
N LEU A 179 -11.50 10.19 -19.32
CA LEU A 179 -10.19 10.82 -19.11
C LEU A 179 -9.61 10.49 -17.72
N LEU A 180 -10.43 10.57 -16.67
CA LEU A 180 -10.05 10.19 -15.31
C LEU A 180 -9.67 8.70 -15.20
N LEU A 181 -10.35 7.80 -15.93
CA LEU A 181 -9.98 6.39 -15.99
C LEU A 181 -8.68 6.13 -16.77
N VAL A 182 -8.41 6.90 -17.83
CA VAL A 182 -7.10 6.87 -18.53
C VAL A 182 -5.98 7.34 -17.60
N ILE A 183 -6.22 8.37 -16.78
CA ILE A 183 -5.30 8.81 -15.72
C ILE A 183 -5.12 7.72 -14.66
N SER A 184 -6.18 7.02 -14.26
CA SER A 184 -6.11 5.90 -13.31
C SER A 184 -5.20 4.76 -13.80
N ILE A 185 -5.38 4.29 -15.04
CA ILE A 185 -4.53 3.27 -15.67
C ILE A 185 -3.09 3.76 -15.83
N THR A 186 -2.92 5.04 -16.18
CA THR A 186 -1.61 5.70 -16.29
C THR A 186 -0.87 5.63 -14.96
N CYS A 187 -1.49 6.09 -13.88
CA CYS A 187 -0.92 6.06 -12.54
C CYS A 187 -0.52 4.66 -12.08
N GLY A 188 -1.41 3.67 -12.24
CA GLY A 188 -1.15 2.26 -11.88
C GLY A 188 -0.17 1.53 -12.80
N SER A 189 0.32 2.16 -13.87
CA SER A 189 1.42 1.67 -14.70
C SER A 189 2.72 2.44 -14.44
N LEU A 190 2.60 3.71 -14.08
CA LEU A 190 3.69 4.66 -13.91
C LEU A 190 4.38 4.51 -12.54
N ASP A 191 3.66 4.05 -11.51
CA ASP A 191 4.19 3.83 -10.16
C ASP A 191 5.40 2.87 -10.16
N GLY A 192 5.30 1.69 -10.77
CA GLY A 192 6.38 0.71 -10.86
C GLY A 192 7.53 1.15 -11.77
N VAL A 193 7.24 1.89 -12.84
CA VAL A 193 8.26 2.49 -13.72
C VAL A 193 9.06 3.55 -12.97
N HIS A 194 8.38 4.40 -12.20
CA HIS A 194 8.98 5.44 -11.39
C HIS A 194 9.76 4.87 -10.20
N ALA A 195 9.20 3.90 -9.46
CA ALA A 195 9.89 3.19 -8.37
C ALA A 195 11.18 2.51 -8.85
N LYS A 196 11.15 1.90 -10.04
CA LYS A 196 12.34 1.30 -10.66
C LYS A 196 13.39 2.34 -11.08
N ARG A 197 12.96 3.49 -11.63
CA ARG A 197 13.86 4.60 -11.97
C ARG A 197 14.56 5.18 -10.74
N CYS A 198 13.78 5.50 -9.71
CA CYS A 198 14.26 6.15 -8.48
C CYS A 198 14.92 5.17 -7.51
N ARG A 199 15.01 3.87 -7.85
CA ARG A 199 15.47 2.80 -6.98
C ARG A 199 14.74 2.78 -5.63
N SER A 200 13.45 3.09 -5.61
CA SER A 200 12.63 3.25 -4.39
C SER A 200 11.54 2.18 -4.23
N ALA A 201 11.63 1.09 -5.01
CA ALA A 201 10.73 -0.06 -4.89
C ALA A 201 10.88 -0.73 -3.51
N THR A 202 9.74 -1.10 -2.90
CA THR A 202 9.67 -1.79 -1.60
C THR A 202 8.50 -2.77 -1.63
N SER A 203 8.57 -3.82 -0.80
CA SER A 203 7.45 -4.77 -0.64
C SER A 203 6.19 -4.12 -0.06
N LEU A 204 6.34 -3.13 0.82
CA LEU A 204 5.23 -2.30 1.31
C LEU A 204 4.56 -1.49 0.17
N GLY A 205 5.36 -0.92 -0.74
CA GLY A 205 4.84 -0.26 -1.94
C GLY A 205 4.11 -1.23 -2.88
N ASP A 206 4.61 -2.45 -3.05
CA ASP A 206 3.92 -3.50 -3.82
C ASP A 206 2.59 -3.93 -3.18
N ILE A 207 2.51 -3.99 -1.84
CA ILE A 207 1.26 -4.24 -1.11
C ILE A 207 0.28 -3.07 -1.31
N PHE A 208 0.75 -1.83 -1.16
CA PHE A 208 -0.04 -0.62 -1.38
C PHE A 208 -0.59 -0.52 -2.81
N SER A 209 0.25 -0.78 -3.82
CA SER A 209 -0.12 -0.73 -5.23
C SER A 209 -1.23 -1.73 -5.57
N ARG A 210 -1.19 -2.94 -4.98
CA ARG A 210 -2.26 -3.95 -5.11
C ARG A 210 -3.57 -3.50 -4.48
N ILE A 211 -3.53 -2.96 -3.25
CA ILE A 211 -4.71 -2.42 -2.56
C ILE A 211 -5.41 -1.38 -3.43
N CYS A 212 -4.67 -0.36 -3.88
CA CYS A 212 -5.21 0.70 -4.72
C CYS A 212 -5.72 0.18 -6.08
N SER A 213 -5.02 -0.78 -6.71
CA SER A 213 -5.45 -1.36 -7.99
C SER A 213 -6.71 -2.21 -7.87
N SER A 214 -6.86 -2.97 -6.77
CA SER A 214 -8.07 -3.73 -6.46
C SER A 214 -9.26 -2.80 -6.23
N MET A 215 -9.08 -1.77 -5.41
CA MET A 215 -10.08 -0.75 -5.13
C MET A 215 -10.47 0.03 -6.39
N ALA A 216 -9.49 0.45 -7.21
CA ALA A 216 -9.74 1.23 -8.42
C ALA A 216 -10.57 0.44 -9.44
N ARG A 217 -10.31 -0.87 -9.59
CA ARG A 217 -11.08 -1.75 -10.47
C ARG A 217 -12.56 -1.83 -10.10
N VAL A 218 -12.93 -1.72 -8.81
CA VAL A 218 -14.34 -1.64 -8.37
C VAL A 218 -15.00 -0.38 -8.94
N PHE A 219 -14.39 0.79 -8.77
CA PHE A 219 -14.96 2.05 -9.28
C PHE A 219 -14.93 2.15 -10.81
N MET A 220 -13.91 1.60 -11.48
CA MET A 220 -13.91 1.45 -12.94
C MET A 220 -15.08 0.60 -13.43
N ALA A 221 -15.34 -0.54 -12.78
CA ALA A 221 -16.42 -1.44 -13.14
C ALA A 221 -17.80 -0.79 -12.92
N LEU A 222 -17.99 -0.07 -11.82
CA LEU A 222 -19.22 0.68 -11.57
C LEU A 222 -19.42 1.80 -12.62
N THR A 223 -18.38 2.58 -12.92
CA THR A 223 -18.41 3.60 -14.00
C THR A 223 -18.86 2.99 -15.34
N LEU A 224 -18.33 1.81 -15.69
CA LEU A 224 -18.74 1.08 -16.89
C LEU A 224 -20.21 0.67 -16.85
N LEU A 225 -20.68 0.11 -15.72
CA LEU A 225 -22.05 -0.39 -15.59
C LEU A 225 -23.10 0.74 -15.64
N GLU A 226 -22.82 1.91 -15.03
CA GLU A 226 -23.74 3.05 -15.11
C GLU A 226 -23.82 3.65 -16.53
N VAL A 227 -22.69 3.82 -17.24
CA VAL A 227 -22.67 4.34 -18.64
C VAL A 227 -23.38 3.40 -19.64
N PHE A 228 -23.52 2.12 -19.28
CA PHE A 228 -24.29 1.15 -20.06
C PHE A 228 -25.74 0.96 -19.56
N HIS A 229 -26.17 1.74 -18.56
CA HIS A 229 -27.49 1.67 -17.92
C HIS A 229 -27.85 0.26 -17.43
N ILE A 230 -26.93 -0.36 -16.68
CA ILE A 230 -27.15 -1.66 -16.04
C ILE A 230 -27.61 -1.41 -14.60
N GLU A 231 -28.91 -1.24 -14.40
CA GLU A 231 -29.47 -0.90 -13.09
C GLU A 231 -29.61 -2.11 -12.15
N ASP A 232 -29.72 -3.33 -12.68
CA ASP A 232 -29.91 -4.54 -11.90
C ASP A 232 -28.74 -4.82 -10.94
N VAL A 233 -29.05 -4.74 -9.65
CA VAL A 233 -28.11 -4.97 -8.54
C VAL A 233 -27.50 -6.37 -8.60
N CYS A 234 -28.25 -7.39 -9.04
CA CYS A 234 -27.73 -8.76 -9.16
C CYS A 234 -26.63 -8.84 -10.24
N THR A 235 -26.87 -8.23 -11.41
CA THR A 235 -25.89 -8.14 -12.49
C THR A 235 -24.66 -7.31 -12.06
N LYS A 236 -24.85 -6.19 -11.34
CA LYS A 236 -23.72 -5.43 -10.75
C LYS A 236 -22.89 -6.32 -9.83
N TRP A 237 -23.52 -7.11 -8.95
CA TRP A 237 -22.86 -8.03 -8.03
C TRP A 237 -22.05 -9.12 -8.74
N TYR A 238 -22.66 -9.85 -9.69
CA TYR A 238 -21.96 -10.89 -10.46
C TYR A 238 -20.76 -10.32 -11.22
N PHE A 239 -20.87 -9.14 -11.82
CA PHE A 239 -19.78 -8.51 -12.56
C PHE A 239 -18.63 -8.09 -11.64
N LEU A 240 -18.91 -7.38 -10.55
CA LEU A 240 -17.89 -6.92 -9.60
C LEU A 240 -17.18 -8.10 -8.91
N LEU A 241 -17.92 -9.10 -8.44
CA LEU A 241 -17.28 -10.28 -7.84
C LEU A 241 -16.49 -11.11 -8.85
N THR A 242 -16.91 -11.19 -10.12
CA THR A 242 -16.11 -11.85 -11.16
C THR A 242 -14.74 -11.18 -11.30
N LEU A 243 -14.68 -9.84 -11.33
CA LEU A 243 -13.42 -9.10 -11.40
C LEU A 243 -12.52 -9.34 -10.17
N GLN A 244 -13.10 -9.40 -8.96
CA GLN A 244 -12.36 -9.68 -7.73
C GLN A 244 -11.88 -11.14 -7.64
N LEU A 245 -12.67 -12.09 -8.15
CA LEU A 245 -12.24 -13.48 -8.28
C LEU A 245 -11.13 -13.67 -9.32
N ILE A 246 -11.09 -12.88 -10.42
CA ILE A 246 -9.96 -12.93 -11.37
C ILE A 246 -8.67 -12.49 -10.67
N GLU A 247 -8.73 -11.44 -9.85
CA GLU A 247 -7.58 -10.99 -9.05
C GLU A 247 -7.12 -12.08 -8.08
N LEU A 248 -8.05 -12.63 -7.28
CA LEU A 248 -7.74 -13.70 -6.32
C LEU A 248 -7.13 -14.93 -7.01
N ASN A 249 -7.67 -15.36 -8.16
CA ASN A 249 -7.08 -16.45 -8.96
C ASN A 249 -5.70 -16.08 -9.51
N THR A 250 -5.45 -14.82 -9.84
CA THR A 250 -4.13 -14.34 -10.27
C THR A 250 -3.11 -14.38 -9.12
N VAL A 251 -3.53 -14.09 -7.88
CA VAL A 251 -2.70 -14.26 -6.67
C VAL A 251 -2.45 -15.74 -6.39
N LEU A 252 -3.50 -16.57 -6.33
CA LEU A 252 -3.42 -18.00 -6.08
C LEU A 252 -2.57 -18.73 -7.14
N GLY A 253 -2.74 -18.38 -8.42
CA GLY A 253 -1.99 -18.95 -9.52
C GLY A 253 -0.49 -18.66 -9.43
N ARG A 254 -0.09 -17.45 -9.02
CA ARG A 254 1.32 -17.10 -8.75
C ARG A 254 1.89 -17.90 -7.57
N ILE A 255 1.14 -18.06 -6.48
CA ILE A 255 1.53 -18.88 -5.31
C ILE A 255 1.64 -20.36 -5.70
N ASN A 256 0.74 -20.87 -6.54
CA ASN A 256 0.83 -22.24 -7.07
C ASN A 256 2.03 -22.40 -8.02
N ALA A 257 2.35 -21.40 -8.84
CA ALA A 257 3.49 -21.43 -9.75
C ALA A 257 4.85 -21.42 -9.03
N SER A 258 5.02 -20.62 -7.96
CA SER A 258 6.25 -20.65 -7.14
C SER A 258 6.46 -22.00 -6.44
N ASN A 259 5.37 -22.74 -6.18
CA ASN A 259 5.37 -24.08 -5.60
C ASN A 259 5.70 -25.22 -6.59
N LEU A 260 5.90 -24.95 -7.89
CA LEU A 260 6.22 -25.96 -8.92
C LEU A 260 7.74 -26.11 -9.13
N LYS A 261 8.21 -27.36 -9.25
CA LYS A 261 9.65 -27.66 -9.43
C LYS A 261 10.19 -27.53 -10.87
N LYS A 262 9.33 -27.48 -11.90
CA LYS A 262 9.75 -27.52 -13.33
C LYS A 262 9.35 -26.25 -14.07
N ASP A 263 10.32 -25.58 -14.70
CA ASP A 263 10.10 -24.25 -15.31
C ASP A 263 9.19 -24.27 -16.54
N ARG A 264 9.15 -25.35 -17.34
CA ARG A 264 8.12 -25.48 -18.39
C ARG A 264 6.69 -25.47 -17.81
N VAL A 265 6.48 -26.12 -16.67
CA VAL A 265 5.15 -26.19 -16.03
C VAL A 265 4.81 -24.87 -15.37
N LYS A 266 5.80 -24.17 -14.77
CA LYS A 266 5.65 -22.78 -14.36
C LYS A 266 5.20 -21.90 -15.53
N ASN A 267 5.89 -21.97 -16.68
CA ASN A 267 5.56 -21.16 -17.85
C ASN A 267 4.14 -21.43 -18.37
N VAL A 268 3.71 -22.69 -18.46
CA VAL A 268 2.32 -23.02 -18.86
C VAL A 268 1.29 -22.52 -17.84
N ALA A 269 1.53 -22.70 -16.53
CA ALA A 269 0.65 -22.18 -15.49
C ALA A 269 0.59 -20.64 -15.52
N TYR A 270 1.74 -19.96 -15.68
CA TYR A 270 1.80 -18.52 -15.86
C TYR A 270 1.01 -18.07 -17.10
N ILE A 271 1.19 -18.74 -18.25
CA ILE A 271 0.46 -18.45 -19.50
C ILE A 271 -1.06 -18.64 -19.34
N ALA A 272 -1.52 -19.70 -18.68
CA ALA A 272 -2.94 -19.91 -18.41
C ALA A 272 -3.55 -18.81 -17.53
N THR A 273 -2.78 -18.29 -16.56
CA THR A 273 -3.17 -17.11 -15.76
C THR A 273 -2.90 -15.76 -16.44
N TYR A 274 -2.38 -15.74 -17.67
CA TYR A 274 -1.82 -14.53 -18.29
C TYR A 274 -2.85 -13.68 -19.03
N CYS A 275 -3.91 -14.29 -19.57
CA CYS A 275 -4.87 -13.65 -20.46
C CYS A 275 -5.79 -12.60 -19.80
N PHE A 276 -5.74 -12.45 -18.48
CA PHE A 276 -6.61 -11.54 -17.72
C PHE A 276 -5.82 -10.75 -16.69
N ARG A 277 -4.71 -10.11 -17.09
CA ARG A 277 -3.98 -9.27 -16.13
C ARG A 277 -4.80 -8.03 -15.77
N GLU A 278 -4.64 -7.57 -14.53
CA GLU A 278 -5.23 -6.35 -13.99
C GLU A 278 -5.15 -5.14 -14.97
N SER A 279 -3.98 -4.90 -15.58
CA SER A 279 -3.78 -3.83 -16.58
C SER A 279 -4.60 -4.01 -17.87
N GLU A 280 -4.83 -5.25 -18.28
CA GLU A 280 -5.56 -5.60 -19.52
C GLU A 280 -7.07 -5.50 -19.31
N LEU A 281 -7.56 -5.92 -18.14
CA LEU A 281 -8.96 -5.71 -17.74
C LEU A 281 -9.31 -4.23 -17.64
N SER A 282 -8.50 -3.44 -16.93
CA SER A 282 -8.72 -1.99 -16.81
C SER A 282 -8.69 -1.29 -18.18
N PHE A 283 -7.75 -1.67 -19.06
CA PHE A 283 -7.69 -1.15 -20.42
C PHE A 283 -8.91 -1.56 -21.26
N LEU A 284 -9.38 -2.80 -21.16
CA LEU A 284 -10.58 -3.27 -21.85
C LEU A 284 -11.84 -2.50 -21.40
N MET A 285 -12.00 -2.20 -20.10
CA MET A 285 -13.12 -1.39 -19.61
C MET A 285 -13.11 0.02 -20.21
N VAL A 286 -11.94 0.66 -20.32
CA VAL A 286 -11.82 1.97 -20.97
C VAL A 286 -12.05 1.90 -22.49
N LEU A 287 -11.56 0.84 -23.16
CA LEU A 287 -11.87 0.62 -24.58
C LEU A 287 -13.38 0.42 -24.82
N LEU A 288 -14.09 -0.27 -23.92
CA LEU A 288 -15.54 -0.45 -24.01
C LEU A 288 -16.30 0.87 -23.83
N LEU A 289 -15.85 1.74 -22.91
CA LEU A 289 -16.41 3.10 -22.75
C LEU A 289 -16.16 3.97 -24.00
N ILE A 290 -14.95 3.92 -24.57
CA ILE A 290 -14.63 4.64 -25.82
C ILE A 290 -15.42 4.06 -27.00
N ALA A 291 -15.56 2.74 -27.11
CA ALA A 291 -16.35 2.10 -28.16
C ALA A 291 -17.85 2.47 -28.05
N ARG A 292 -18.39 2.51 -26.83
CA ARG A 292 -19.76 2.97 -26.54
C ARG A 292 -20.00 4.42 -26.98
N TRP A 293 -18.96 5.27 -27.02
CA TRP A 293 -19.02 6.64 -27.57
C TRP A 293 -19.15 6.69 -29.11
N PHE A 294 -18.62 5.70 -29.84
CA PHE A 294 -18.75 5.65 -31.30
C PHE A 294 -19.94 4.78 -31.77
N TYR A 295 -20.32 3.76 -31.00
CA TYR A 295 -21.28 2.73 -31.41
C TYR A 295 -22.31 2.43 -30.30
N PRO A 296 -23.23 3.37 -29.97
CA PRO A 296 -24.19 3.26 -28.87
C PRO A 296 -24.86 1.90 -28.71
N THR A 297 -25.72 1.56 -29.67
CA THR A 297 -26.66 0.44 -29.59
C THR A 297 -25.96 -0.89 -29.77
N ALA A 298 -24.98 -0.95 -30.67
CA ALA A 298 -24.13 -2.13 -30.86
C ALA A 298 -23.37 -2.48 -29.57
N CYS A 299 -22.70 -1.51 -28.93
CA CYS A 299 -21.98 -1.76 -27.68
C CYS A 299 -22.92 -2.16 -26.54
N ARG A 300 -24.08 -1.50 -26.39
CA ARG A 300 -25.07 -1.87 -25.34
C ARG A 300 -25.56 -3.31 -25.52
N ASN A 301 -25.88 -3.70 -26.76
CA ASN A 301 -26.34 -5.07 -27.07
C ASN A 301 -25.23 -6.11 -26.81
N ILE A 302 -23.99 -5.83 -27.22
CA ILE A 302 -22.83 -6.71 -26.98
C ILE A 302 -22.58 -6.88 -25.48
N LEU A 303 -22.55 -5.78 -24.70
CA LEU A 303 -22.35 -5.89 -23.26
C LEU A 303 -23.53 -6.58 -22.57
N GLY A 304 -24.77 -6.35 -23.02
CA GLY A 304 -25.95 -7.08 -22.54
C GLY A 304 -25.82 -8.60 -22.73
N VAL A 305 -25.33 -9.06 -23.87
CA VAL A 305 -25.06 -10.50 -24.12
C VAL A 305 -23.93 -11.04 -23.24
N ILE A 306 -22.89 -10.23 -22.97
CA ILE A 306 -21.80 -10.60 -22.04
C ILE A 306 -22.32 -10.71 -20.61
N LEU A 307 -23.12 -9.73 -20.16
CA LEU A 307 -23.69 -9.67 -18.81
C LEU A 307 -24.74 -10.76 -18.57
N ALA A 308 -25.55 -11.10 -19.58
CA ALA A 308 -26.45 -12.26 -19.54
C ALA A 308 -25.69 -13.60 -19.33
N LYS A 309 -24.39 -13.65 -19.67
CA LYS A 309 -23.50 -14.79 -19.40
C LYS A 309 -22.61 -14.60 -18.18
N ALA A 310 -22.69 -13.46 -17.48
CA ALA A 310 -21.83 -13.16 -16.33
C ALA A 310 -22.01 -14.18 -15.19
N GLN A 311 -23.25 -14.65 -14.93
CA GLN A 311 -23.51 -15.68 -13.94
C GLN A 311 -22.81 -17.02 -14.26
N VAL A 312 -22.74 -17.41 -15.54
CA VAL A 312 -22.04 -18.64 -15.97
C VAL A 312 -20.52 -18.47 -15.82
N GLY A 313 -19.99 -17.31 -16.24
CA GLY A 313 -18.58 -16.97 -16.05
C GLY A 313 -18.18 -16.94 -14.57
N TYR A 314 -19.00 -16.31 -13.74
CA TYR A 314 -18.88 -16.27 -12.29
C TYR A 314 -18.83 -17.67 -11.68
N ASN A 315 -19.85 -18.51 -11.93
CA ASN A 315 -19.90 -19.87 -11.38
C ASN A 315 -18.69 -20.71 -11.80
N THR A 316 -18.25 -20.60 -13.05
CA THR A 316 -17.04 -21.25 -13.56
C THR A 316 -15.80 -20.81 -12.80
N LEU A 317 -15.68 -19.50 -12.56
CA LEU A 317 -14.54 -18.90 -11.86
C LEU A 317 -14.55 -19.21 -10.36
N VAL A 318 -15.72 -19.29 -9.73
CA VAL A 318 -15.87 -19.76 -8.34
C VAL A 318 -15.32 -21.17 -8.20
N VAL A 319 -15.72 -22.10 -9.07
CA VAL A 319 -15.18 -23.48 -9.09
C VAL A 319 -13.66 -23.49 -9.31
N ALA A 320 -13.15 -22.70 -10.26
CA ALA A 320 -11.71 -22.57 -10.49
C ALA A 320 -10.96 -22.03 -9.26
N THR A 321 -11.55 -21.09 -8.51
CA THR A 321 -10.99 -20.54 -7.27
C THR A 321 -10.90 -21.60 -6.19
N PHE A 322 -11.98 -22.36 -5.98
CA PHE A 322 -12.01 -23.48 -5.04
C PHE A 322 -10.96 -24.55 -5.38
N VAL A 323 -10.80 -24.90 -6.65
CA VAL A 323 -9.75 -25.83 -7.13
C VAL A 323 -8.35 -25.25 -6.90
N ASN A 324 -8.11 -23.97 -7.20
CA ASN A 324 -6.81 -23.32 -6.97
C ASN A 324 -6.42 -23.30 -5.48
N ILE A 325 -7.39 -23.05 -4.58
CA ILE A 325 -7.18 -23.14 -3.13
C ILE A 325 -6.97 -24.61 -2.69
N ALA A 326 -7.70 -25.56 -3.28
CA ALA A 326 -7.53 -26.98 -3.01
C ALA A 326 -6.13 -27.49 -3.40
N ILE A 327 -5.46 -26.90 -4.39
CA ILE A 327 -4.11 -27.25 -4.86
C ILE A 327 -3.00 -26.61 -4.00
N LEU A 328 -3.26 -25.49 -3.28
CA LEU A 328 -2.24 -24.80 -2.46
C LEU A 328 -1.48 -25.74 -1.51
N LYS A 329 -0.16 -25.64 -1.48
CA LYS A 329 0.70 -26.36 -0.51
C LYS A 329 0.70 -25.65 0.84
N MET A 330 -0.37 -25.82 1.60
CA MET A 330 -0.55 -25.26 2.95
C MET A 330 -1.11 -26.30 3.92
N LYS A 331 -0.94 -26.07 5.24
CA LYS A 331 -1.55 -26.90 6.30
C LYS A 331 -3.07 -26.96 6.10
N LYS A 332 -3.67 -28.16 6.26
CA LYS A 332 -5.10 -28.41 6.01
C LYS A 332 -6.03 -27.41 6.72
N LEU A 333 -5.73 -27.08 7.97
CA LEU A 333 -6.49 -26.11 8.77
C LEU A 333 -6.55 -24.72 8.11
N TYR A 334 -5.40 -24.20 7.65
CA TYR A 334 -5.32 -22.87 7.05
C TYR A 334 -6.06 -22.82 5.72
N LYS A 335 -5.93 -23.88 4.91
CA LYS A 335 -6.71 -24.07 3.68
C LYS A 335 -8.22 -24.06 3.96
N GLY A 336 -8.67 -24.77 5.00
CA GLY A 336 -10.06 -24.77 5.45
C GLY A 336 -10.59 -23.36 5.80
N ILE A 337 -9.78 -22.53 6.46
CA ILE A 337 -10.14 -21.13 6.77
C ILE A 337 -10.31 -20.31 5.48
N VAL A 338 -9.38 -20.40 4.51
CA VAL A 338 -9.51 -19.68 3.23
C VAL A 338 -10.77 -20.11 2.47
N LEU A 339 -11.02 -21.43 2.41
CA LEU A 339 -12.21 -22.00 1.77
C LEU A 339 -13.51 -21.50 2.44
N LEU A 340 -13.55 -21.42 3.77
CA LEU A 340 -14.71 -20.95 4.53
C LEU A 340 -14.95 -19.44 4.33
N CYS A 341 -13.91 -18.61 4.38
CA CYS A 341 -14.02 -17.17 4.04
C CYS A 341 -14.55 -16.96 2.62
N LEU A 342 -14.03 -17.73 1.65
CA LEU A 342 -14.47 -17.63 0.27
C LEU A 342 -15.92 -18.08 0.12
N ALA A 343 -16.29 -19.25 0.65
CA ALA A 343 -17.65 -19.77 0.61
C ALA A 343 -18.67 -18.79 1.20
N ALA A 344 -18.33 -18.12 2.30
CA ALA A 344 -19.17 -17.07 2.89
C ALA A 344 -19.41 -15.87 1.96
N ARG A 345 -18.56 -15.62 0.95
CA ARG A 345 -18.65 -14.46 0.05
C ARG A 345 -19.04 -14.76 -1.39
N VAL A 346 -18.82 -15.99 -1.86
CA VAL A 346 -19.14 -16.41 -3.24
C VAL A 346 -20.45 -17.19 -3.35
N LEU A 347 -21.11 -17.47 -2.23
CA LEU A 347 -22.49 -17.91 -2.26
C LEU A 347 -23.39 -16.67 -2.35
N PRO A 348 -24.35 -16.60 -3.29
CA PRO A 348 -25.31 -15.51 -3.38
C PRO A 348 -26.32 -15.62 -2.24
N LEU A 349 -25.88 -15.30 -1.03
CA LEU A 349 -26.63 -15.49 0.22
C LEU A 349 -27.90 -14.65 0.28
N PHE A 350 -28.05 -13.62 -0.56
CA PHE A 350 -29.30 -12.89 -0.74
C PHE A 350 -30.48 -13.77 -1.20
N TYR A 351 -30.24 -14.93 -1.84
CA TYR A 351 -31.29 -15.93 -2.13
C TYR A 351 -31.67 -16.82 -0.92
N ILE A 352 -30.84 -16.86 0.12
CA ILE A 352 -30.91 -17.85 1.22
C ILE A 352 -31.24 -17.16 2.56
N LEU A 353 -30.76 -15.93 2.75
CA LEU A 353 -30.81 -15.15 3.98
C LEU A 353 -31.22 -13.70 3.65
N PRO A 354 -32.52 -13.35 3.73
CA PRO A 354 -33.01 -11.99 3.52
C PRO A 354 -32.72 -11.09 4.74
N LEU A 355 -31.46 -10.96 5.13
CA LEU A 355 -31.01 -10.24 6.33
C LEU A 355 -30.88 -8.73 6.13
N SER A 356 -30.68 -8.27 4.88
CA SER A 356 -30.60 -6.84 4.53
C SER A 356 -31.29 -6.55 3.19
N GLN A 357 -31.64 -5.29 2.95
CA GLN A 357 -32.02 -4.84 1.61
C GLN A 357 -30.76 -4.76 0.74
N TYR A 358 -30.69 -5.61 -0.27
CA TYR A 358 -29.52 -5.75 -1.14
C TYR A 358 -29.41 -4.54 -2.09
N GLY A 359 -28.64 -3.53 -1.68
CA GLY A 359 -28.41 -2.30 -2.43
C GLY A 359 -26.95 -2.15 -2.90
N LEU A 360 -26.65 -1.04 -3.58
CA LEU A 360 -25.30 -0.73 -4.09
C LEU A 360 -24.20 -0.85 -3.02
N LEU A 361 -24.48 -0.46 -1.77
CA LEU A 361 -23.53 -0.56 -0.66
C LEU A 361 -23.12 -2.01 -0.36
N SER A 362 -24.06 -2.95 -0.42
CA SER A 362 -23.79 -4.40 -0.25
C SER A 362 -22.90 -4.93 -1.36
N VAL A 363 -23.16 -4.53 -2.60
CA VAL A 363 -22.39 -4.92 -3.80
C VAL A 363 -20.94 -4.41 -3.75
N ILE A 364 -20.76 -3.15 -3.35
CA ILE A 364 -19.42 -2.57 -3.10
C ILE A 364 -18.74 -3.31 -1.94
N GLY A 365 -19.47 -3.55 -0.86
CA GLY A 365 -19.02 -4.23 0.34
C GLY A 365 -18.46 -5.63 0.10
N ASP A 366 -19.22 -6.47 -0.62
CA ASP A 366 -18.80 -7.82 -0.98
C ASP A 366 -17.57 -7.81 -1.90
N ALA A 367 -17.54 -6.92 -2.90
CA ALA A 367 -16.37 -6.74 -3.76
C ALA A 367 -15.13 -6.31 -2.96
N MET A 368 -15.29 -5.41 -1.99
CA MET A 368 -14.21 -4.98 -1.08
C MET A 368 -13.73 -6.11 -0.18
N ILE A 369 -14.61 -6.95 0.35
CA ILE A 369 -14.23 -8.08 1.21
C ILE A 369 -13.51 -9.18 0.41
N VAL A 370 -13.91 -9.47 -0.83
CA VAL A 370 -13.18 -10.43 -1.68
C VAL A 370 -11.81 -9.87 -2.11
N GLY A 371 -11.73 -8.57 -2.41
CA GLY A 371 -10.45 -7.88 -2.63
C GLY A 371 -9.54 -7.93 -1.40
N LEU A 372 -10.10 -7.68 -0.20
CA LEU A 372 -9.38 -7.83 1.07
C LEU A 372 -8.86 -9.25 1.27
N LEU A 373 -9.65 -10.28 0.96
CA LEU A 373 -9.22 -11.68 1.04
C LEU A 373 -8.07 -11.98 0.05
N SER A 374 -8.09 -11.40 -1.16
CA SER A 374 -6.98 -11.46 -2.13
C SER A 374 -5.70 -10.83 -1.58
N ILE A 375 -5.80 -9.62 -1.02
CA ILE A 375 -4.69 -8.89 -0.39
C ILE A 375 -4.13 -9.69 0.80
N GLU A 376 -4.98 -10.23 1.66
CA GLU A 376 -4.58 -10.97 2.86
C GLU A 376 -3.96 -12.33 2.53
N VAL A 377 -4.45 -13.04 1.50
CA VAL A 377 -3.80 -14.26 0.97
C VAL A 377 -2.42 -13.94 0.41
N TYR A 378 -2.28 -12.81 -0.30
CA TYR A 378 -0.97 -12.33 -0.77
C TYR A 378 -0.04 -12.03 0.41
N VAL A 379 -0.42 -11.14 1.32
CA VAL A 379 0.40 -10.71 2.49
C VAL A 379 0.77 -11.90 3.39
N SER A 380 -0.16 -12.83 3.63
CA SER A 380 0.11 -14.08 4.35
C SER A 380 1.19 -14.92 3.67
N HIS A 381 1.28 -14.92 2.34
CA HIS A 381 2.34 -15.59 1.60
C HIS A 381 3.70 -14.89 1.72
N LEU A 382 3.79 -13.55 1.70
CA LEU A 382 5.08 -12.87 1.93
C LEU A 382 5.59 -13.14 3.36
N ALA A 383 4.71 -13.08 4.35
CA ALA A 383 5.05 -13.34 5.75
C ALA A 383 5.15 -14.83 6.12
N GLN A 384 4.87 -15.76 5.20
CA GLN A 384 4.77 -17.21 5.45
C GLN A 384 3.82 -17.60 6.62
N ARG A 385 2.80 -16.77 6.88
CA ARG A 385 1.86 -16.92 7.99
C ARG A 385 0.50 -17.47 7.59
N ARG A 386 -0.33 -17.76 8.58
CA ARG A 386 -1.78 -18.02 8.36
C ARG A 386 -2.52 -16.70 8.12
N ILE A 387 -3.68 -16.75 7.48
CA ILE A 387 -4.61 -15.61 7.38
C ILE A 387 -4.89 -15.05 8.79
N HIS A 388 -4.89 -13.73 8.90
CA HIS A 388 -5.13 -13.01 10.13
C HIS A 388 -6.57 -13.19 10.59
N ALA A 389 -6.77 -13.46 11.89
CA ALA A 389 -8.09 -13.78 12.44
C ALA A 389 -9.11 -12.63 12.23
N ALA A 390 -8.65 -11.38 12.23
CA ALA A 390 -9.52 -10.23 11.94
C ALA A 390 -10.15 -10.31 10.54
N VAL A 391 -9.43 -10.77 9.52
CA VAL A 391 -10.00 -10.91 8.16
C VAL A 391 -11.03 -12.04 8.10
N PHE A 392 -10.80 -13.15 8.82
CA PHE A 392 -11.82 -14.18 8.99
C PHE A 392 -13.10 -13.63 9.64
N PHE A 393 -12.98 -12.92 10.78
CA PHE A 393 -14.14 -12.34 11.45
C PHE A 393 -14.82 -11.24 10.63
N LEU A 394 -14.07 -10.45 9.84
CA LEU A 394 -14.65 -9.53 8.87
C LEU A 394 -15.42 -10.28 7.78
N CYS A 395 -14.83 -11.29 7.14
CA CYS A 395 -15.48 -12.10 6.11
C CYS A 395 -16.76 -12.82 6.56
N LEU A 396 -16.92 -13.09 7.85
CA LEU A 396 -18.17 -13.61 8.43
C LEU A 396 -19.12 -12.48 8.88
N GLY A 397 -18.61 -11.50 9.63
CA GLY A 397 -19.39 -10.41 10.22
C GLY A 397 -20.05 -9.50 9.19
N SER A 398 -19.43 -9.27 8.04
CA SER A 398 -20.04 -8.52 6.94
C SER A 398 -21.18 -9.25 6.22
N LEU A 399 -21.65 -10.41 6.71
CA LEU A 399 -22.94 -11.01 6.29
C LEU A 399 -24.12 -10.36 7.01
N LEU A 400 -23.86 -9.70 8.14
CA LEU A 400 -24.88 -9.12 9.01
C LEU A 400 -25.06 -7.62 8.79
N ASN A 401 -24.07 -6.95 8.18
CA ASN A 401 -24.05 -5.50 8.04
C ASN A 401 -23.12 -5.01 6.91
N ASP A 402 -23.68 -4.32 5.93
CA ASP A 402 -22.94 -3.77 4.78
C ASP A 402 -21.99 -2.64 5.17
N VAL A 403 -22.31 -1.84 6.19
CA VAL A 403 -21.41 -0.80 6.72
C VAL A 403 -20.17 -1.42 7.35
N LEU A 404 -20.33 -2.55 8.06
CA LEU A 404 -19.20 -3.30 8.62
C LEU A 404 -18.28 -3.86 7.54
N SER A 405 -18.83 -4.22 6.37
CA SER A 405 -18.04 -4.71 5.23
C SER A 405 -17.07 -3.64 4.69
N VAL A 406 -17.56 -2.43 4.44
CA VAL A 406 -16.79 -1.32 3.88
C VAL A 406 -15.87 -0.72 4.93
N ALA A 407 -16.42 -0.32 6.08
CA ALA A 407 -15.66 0.34 7.14
C ALA A 407 -14.62 -0.62 7.77
N GLY A 408 -14.99 -1.89 8.00
CA GLY A 408 -14.08 -2.90 8.53
C GLY A 408 -12.92 -3.22 7.57
N THR A 409 -13.19 -3.28 6.26
CA THR A 409 -12.13 -3.42 5.24
C THR A 409 -11.18 -2.23 5.25
N ILE A 410 -11.70 -1.00 5.22
CA ILE A 410 -10.88 0.22 5.23
C ILE A 410 -10.02 0.28 6.50
N MET A 411 -10.62 0.03 7.67
CA MET A 411 -9.92 0.02 8.96
C MET A 411 -8.81 -1.02 9.00
N TYR A 412 -9.06 -2.26 8.54
CA TYR A 412 -8.03 -3.30 8.50
C TYR A 412 -6.89 -2.94 7.55
N VAL A 413 -7.21 -2.45 6.34
CA VAL A 413 -6.22 -2.05 5.33
C VAL A 413 -5.33 -0.91 5.85
N ILE A 414 -5.92 0.12 6.47
CA ILE A 414 -5.17 1.23 7.06
C ILE A 414 -4.31 0.72 8.24
N ALA A 415 -4.86 -0.06 9.15
CA ALA A 415 -4.12 -0.62 10.29
C ALA A 415 -2.91 -1.46 9.83
N MET A 416 -3.10 -2.32 8.83
CA MET A 416 -2.04 -3.14 8.23
C MET A 416 -0.94 -2.29 7.58
N LEU A 417 -1.31 -1.25 6.82
CA LEU A 417 -0.35 -0.36 6.16
C LEU A 417 0.43 0.50 7.17
N VAL A 418 -0.24 1.01 8.21
CA VAL A 418 0.40 1.81 9.27
C VAL A 418 1.36 0.95 10.09
N ASP A 419 0.92 -0.25 10.51
CA ASP A 419 1.76 -1.18 11.26
C ASP A 419 3.00 -1.60 10.46
N LEU A 420 2.84 -2.01 9.19
CA LEU A 420 3.98 -2.32 8.34
C LEU A 420 4.89 -1.10 8.10
N SER A 421 4.35 0.11 7.90
CA SER A 421 5.15 1.31 7.67
C SER A 421 6.01 1.66 8.90
N TYR A 422 5.40 1.65 10.09
CA TYR A 422 6.08 1.90 11.36
C TYR A 422 7.10 0.80 11.67
N SER A 423 6.66 -0.45 11.65
CA SER A 423 7.44 -1.60 12.13
C SER A 423 8.54 -2.06 11.16
N LEU A 424 8.55 -1.57 9.90
CA LEU A 424 9.65 -1.71 8.94
C LEU A 424 10.55 -0.47 8.85
N ASN A 425 10.19 0.64 9.50
CA ASN A 425 10.80 1.97 9.27
C ASN A 425 10.83 2.35 7.78
N VAL A 426 9.74 2.09 7.05
CA VAL A 426 9.59 2.41 5.63
C VAL A 426 8.45 3.41 5.45
N PRO A 427 8.72 4.68 5.10
CA PRO A 427 7.67 5.68 4.91
C PRO A 427 6.82 5.35 3.67
N LEU A 428 5.49 5.42 3.84
CA LEU A 428 4.56 5.08 2.75
C LEU A 428 4.50 6.14 1.65
N PHE A 429 4.57 7.43 2.00
CA PHE A 429 4.43 8.57 1.07
C PHE A 429 5.70 9.42 0.94
N THR A 430 6.87 8.82 1.15
CA THR A 430 8.17 9.47 0.92
C THR A 430 9.09 8.49 0.19
N PRO A 431 9.83 8.89 -0.86
CA PRO A 431 10.81 8.01 -1.49
C PRO A 431 11.83 7.49 -0.46
N VAL A 432 12.08 6.18 -0.45
CA VAL A 432 13.14 5.60 0.37
C VAL A 432 14.49 5.92 -0.26
N ARG A 433 15.39 6.53 0.52
CA ARG A 433 16.76 6.83 0.15
C ARG A 433 17.71 6.21 1.17
N ASN A 434 18.28 5.07 0.78
CA ASN A 434 19.21 4.31 1.58
C ASN A 434 20.58 5.00 1.59
N VAL A 435 21.00 5.45 2.77
CA VAL A 435 22.37 5.87 3.05
C VAL A 435 23.09 4.68 3.68
N PHE A 436 24.29 4.38 3.20
CA PHE A 436 25.18 3.38 3.79
C PHE A 436 26.35 4.05 4.50
N ILE A 437 26.70 3.54 5.67
CA ILE A 437 27.98 3.76 6.33
C ILE A 437 28.55 2.42 6.77
N ASP A 438 29.86 2.34 6.91
CA ASP A 438 30.57 1.16 7.41
C ASP A 438 31.56 1.54 8.51
N GLY A 439 32.06 0.51 9.20
CA GLY A 439 33.13 0.66 10.18
C GLY A 439 33.20 -0.46 11.20
N VAL A 440 34.21 -0.35 12.06
CA VAL A 440 34.43 -1.29 13.16
C VAL A 440 33.42 -1.07 14.29
N PHE A 441 33.12 0.18 14.65
CA PHE A 441 32.23 0.56 15.77
C PHE A 441 32.61 0.00 17.17
N ASP A 442 33.87 -0.38 17.37
CA ASP A 442 34.42 -0.83 18.66
C ASP A 442 34.29 0.24 19.77
N LEU A 443 33.87 -0.19 20.96
CA LEU A 443 33.35 0.64 22.08
C LEU A 443 32.38 1.73 21.57
N CYS A 444 31.18 1.33 21.15
CA CYS A 444 30.23 2.17 20.41
C CYS A 444 29.81 3.47 21.15
N HIS A 445 30.54 4.55 20.87
CA HIS A 445 30.47 5.80 21.63
C HIS A 445 29.73 6.94 20.89
N ALA A 446 29.57 8.08 21.57
CA ALA A 446 28.84 9.26 21.05
C ALA A 446 29.30 9.71 19.64
N GLY A 447 30.61 9.64 19.33
CA GLY A 447 31.12 9.94 17.98
C GLY A 447 30.55 9.03 16.86
N HIS A 448 30.39 7.73 17.11
CA HIS A 448 29.76 6.82 16.15
C HIS A 448 28.26 7.12 16.02
N LYS A 449 27.59 7.38 17.16
CA LYS A 449 26.16 7.71 17.20
C LYS A 449 25.86 9.06 16.51
N LEU A 450 26.80 10.02 16.53
CA LEU A 450 26.71 11.30 15.80
C LEU A 450 27.07 11.16 14.31
N LEU A 451 28.01 10.29 13.95
CA LEU A 451 28.24 9.88 12.55
C LEU A 451 26.96 9.29 11.93
N MET A 452 26.31 8.35 12.61
CA MET A 452 25.02 7.78 12.19
C MET A 452 23.95 8.87 12.03
N ALA A 453 23.82 9.78 13.02
CA ALA A 453 22.89 10.90 12.96
C ALA A 453 23.13 11.85 11.77
N ASN A 454 24.41 12.12 11.45
CA ASN A 454 24.80 12.98 10.34
C ASN A 454 24.64 12.28 8.98
N ALA A 455 24.96 10.99 8.88
CA ALA A 455 24.75 10.19 7.69
C ALA A 455 23.25 10.11 7.32
N LEU A 456 22.38 9.90 8.32
CA LEU A 456 20.93 9.83 8.10
C LEU A 456 20.36 11.11 7.44
N LYS A 457 20.97 12.30 7.64
CA LYS A 457 20.54 13.57 7.01
C LYS A 457 20.61 13.55 5.48
N PHE A 458 21.38 12.66 4.88
CA PHE A 458 21.49 12.53 3.42
C PHE A 458 20.37 11.66 2.80
N GLY A 459 19.48 11.08 3.62
CA GLY A 459 18.35 10.27 3.18
C GLY A 459 17.29 10.16 4.26
N ASN A 460 16.67 8.99 4.36
CA ASN A 460 15.67 8.68 5.40
C ASN A 460 15.78 7.25 5.93
N ARG A 461 16.73 6.46 5.44
CA ARG A 461 17.00 5.10 5.90
C ARG A 461 18.51 4.88 5.96
N LEU A 462 19.02 4.46 7.13
CA LEU A 462 20.45 4.25 7.36
C LEU A 462 20.76 2.76 7.48
N ILE A 463 21.62 2.27 6.59
CA ILE A 463 22.17 0.92 6.61
C ILE A 463 23.60 1.02 7.15
N VAL A 464 23.94 0.22 8.16
CA VAL A 464 25.28 0.21 8.77
C VAL A 464 25.99 -1.11 8.55
N GLY A 465 27.11 -1.11 7.85
CA GLY A 465 28.02 -2.25 7.72
C GLY A 465 28.96 -2.36 8.92
N VAL A 466 28.84 -3.45 9.70
CA VAL A 466 29.75 -3.72 10.82
C VAL A 466 30.82 -4.69 10.34
N CYS A 467 32.08 -4.26 10.37
CA CYS A 467 33.19 -5.07 9.90
C CYS A 467 33.48 -6.27 10.83
N GLY A 468 33.80 -7.43 10.25
CA GLY A 468 34.08 -8.67 11.00
C GLY A 468 35.44 -8.64 11.71
N ASP A 469 35.60 -9.36 12.82
CA ASP A 469 36.81 -9.32 13.66
C ASP A 469 38.09 -9.73 12.90
N GLU A 470 38.03 -10.78 12.07
CA GLU A 470 39.17 -11.26 11.28
C GLU A 470 39.74 -10.17 10.36
N GLU A 471 38.86 -9.50 9.61
CA GLU A 471 39.25 -8.45 8.68
C GLU A 471 39.67 -7.17 9.43
N CYS A 472 39.00 -6.85 10.54
CA CYS A 472 39.40 -5.74 11.42
C CYS A 472 40.82 -5.91 11.97
N ALA A 473 41.20 -7.13 12.38
CA ALA A 473 42.51 -7.45 12.93
C ALA A 473 43.64 -7.41 11.89
N SER A 474 43.32 -7.65 10.61
CA SER A 474 44.27 -7.48 9.50
C SER A 474 44.49 -6.01 9.11
N TYR A 475 43.48 -5.16 9.34
CA TYR A 475 43.50 -3.74 8.98
C TYR A 475 44.07 -2.83 10.09
N LYS A 476 43.66 -3.06 11.34
CA LYS A 476 44.00 -2.25 12.52
C LYS A 476 44.17 -3.17 13.74
N ARG A 477 44.38 -2.58 14.93
CA ARG A 477 44.33 -3.36 16.18
C ARG A 477 43.03 -4.19 16.24
N PRO A 478 43.06 -5.40 16.82
CA PRO A 478 41.84 -6.13 17.10
C PRO A 478 40.83 -5.28 17.89
N PRO A 479 39.52 -5.37 17.58
CA PRO A 479 38.46 -4.81 18.41
C PRO A 479 38.53 -5.34 19.85
N ILE A 480 38.05 -4.56 20.82
CA ILE A 480 37.85 -5.06 22.20
C ILE A 480 36.51 -5.80 22.27
N MET A 481 35.48 -5.24 21.64
CA MET A 481 34.17 -5.88 21.51
C MET A 481 34.14 -6.84 20.32
N THR A 482 33.58 -8.03 20.52
CA THR A 482 33.33 -9.01 19.46
C THR A 482 32.39 -8.47 18.39
N THR A 483 32.40 -9.07 17.20
CA THR A 483 31.51 -8.69 16.10
C THR A 483 30.04 -8.69 16.51
N GLU A 484 29.59 -9.67 17.30
CA GLU A 484 28.19 -9.77 17.74
C GLU A 484 27.81 -8.64 18.70
N GLU A 485 28.65 -8.31 19.68
CA GLU A 485 28.43 -7.18 20.58
C GLU A 485 28.38 -5.85 19.81
N ARG A 486 29.28 -5.66 18.83
CA ARG A 486 29.31 -4.46 17.97
C ARG A 486 28.06 -4.36 17.09
N ILE A 487 27.60 -5.48 16.51
CA ILE A 487 26.32 -5.54 15.78
C ILE A 487 25.16 -5.13 16.68
N ASN A 488 25.10 -5.63 17.92
CA ASN A 488 24.02 -5.35 18.85
C ASN A 488 24.01 -3.87 19.30
N GLU A 489 25.17 -3.29 19.64
CA GLU A 489 25.29 -1.85 19.93
C GLU A 489 24.83 -0.95 18.77
N VAL A 490 25.21 -1.30 17.54
CA VAL A 490 24.83 -0.55 16.33
C VAL A 490 23.33 -0.71 16.07
N ARG A 491 22.77 -1.91 16.22
CA ARG A 491 21.34 -2.21 16.03
C ARG A 491 20.44 -1.48 17.04
N LEU A 492 20.93 -1.22 18.25
CA LEU A 492 20.20 -0.46 19.28
C LEU A 492 20.27 1.07 19.08
N CYS A 493 21.02 1.56 18.09
CA CYS A 493 21.08 3.00 17.82
C CYS A 493 19.84 3.50 17.06
N ARG A 494 19.12 4.47 17.64
CA ARG A 494 17.86 5.04 17.10
C ARG A 494 17.89 5.54 15.65
N TYR A 495 19.07 5.79 15.09
CA TYR A 495 19.24 6.28 13.72
C TYR A 495 19.39 5.15 12.70
N VAL A 496 19.68 3.93 13.15
CA VAL A 496 20.04 2.79 12.32
C VAL A 496 18.76 2.03 11.96
N SER A 497 18.55 1.85 10.66
CA SER A 497 17.40 1.12 10.11
C SER A 497 17.72 -0.35 9.84
N GLU A 498 18.99 -0.65 9.53
CA GLU A 498 19.46 -1.99 9.21
C GLU A 498 20.95 -2.14 9.49
N VAL A 499 21.38 -3.34 9.88
CA VAL A 499 22.78 -3.68 10.14
C VAL A 499 23.19 -4.83 9.23
N ILE A 500 24.24 -4.61 8.43
CA ILE A 500 24.90 -5.64 7.64
C ILE A 500 26.05 -6.21 8.49
N PRO A 501 25.97 -7.47 8.94
CA PRO A 501 27.07 -8.12 9.65
C PRO A 501 28.20 -8.46 8.66
N ASN A 502 29.44 -8.51 9.16
CA ASN A 502 30.63 -8.87 8.37
C ASN A 502 30.75 -8.07 7.06
N SER A 503 30.52 -6.76 7.14
CA SER A 503 30.77 -5.85 6.02
C SER A 503 32.26 -5.82 5.69
N PRO A 504 32.67 -5.82 4.41
CA PRO A 504 34.08 -5.68 4.06
C PRO A 504 34.64 -4.38 4.63
N VAL A 505 35.88 -4.43 5.13
CA VAL A 505 36.68 -3.27 5.54
C VAL A 505 37.20 -2.53 4.32
N THR A 506 37.53 -3.27 3.25
CA THR A 506 38.06 -2.69 2.00
C THR A 506 37.25 -3.19 0.81
N GLY A 507 36.82 -2.28 -0.07
CA GLY A 507 36.18 -2.65 -1.34
C GLY A 507 34.66 -2.84 -1.23
N ILE A 508 33.93 -1.75 -0.97
CA ILE A 508 32.48 -1.69 -1.21
C ILE A 508 32.24 -1.93 -2.72
N THR A 509 31.70 -3.08 -3.10
CA THR A 509 31.56 -3.44 -4.52
C THR A 509 30.29 -2.88 -5.16
N MET A 510 30.25 -2.87 -6.50
CA MET A 510 29.07 -2.43 -7.24
C MET A 510 27.88 -3.40 -7.02
N GLU A 511 28.16 -4.69 -6.85
CA GLU A 511 27.17 -5.73 -6.51
C GLU A 511 26.56 -5.44 -5.13
N MET A 512 27.37 -5.10 -4.12
CA MET A 512 26.88 -4.71 -2.79
C MET A 512 25.97 -3.47 -2.87
N ILE A 513 26.38 -2.44 -3.62
CA ILE A 513 25.61 -1.20 -3.84
C ILE A 513 24.28 -1.48 -4.54
N GLN A 514 24.23 -2.44 -5.46
CA GLN A 514 23.00 -2.86 -6.14
C GLN A 514 22.11 -3.71 -5.22
N TYR A 515 22.68 -4.73 -4.56
CA TYR A 515 21.98 -5.72 -3.74
C TYR A 515 21.29 -5.10 -2.53
N TYR A 516 22.01 -4.31 -1.72
CA TYR A 516 21.43 -3.56 -0.60
C TYR A 516 20.73 -2.26 -1.02
N ASN A 517 20.61 -2.05 -2.33
CA ASN A 517 19.98 -0.90 -2.94
C ASN A 517 20.45 0.46 -2.38
N ILE A 518 21.78 0.63 -2.26
CA ILE A 518 22.42 1.81 -1.66
C ILE A 518 22.35 2.99 -2.64
N HIS A 519 21.87 4.15 -2.16
CA HIS A 519 21.76 5.39 -2.95
C HIS A 519 22.93 6.35 -2.70
N LEU A 520 23.46 6.38 -1.47
CA LEU A 520 24.61 7.19 -1.05
C LEU A 520 25.47 6.40 -0.07
N VAL A 521 26.78 6.63 -0.12
CA VAL A 521 27.73 6.16 0.91
C VAL A 521 28.26 7.37 1.66
N VAL A 522 28.27 7.33 2.99
CA VAL A 522 28.80 8.39 3.84
C VAL A 522 30.00 7.87 4.63
N CYS A 523 31.13 8.57 4.55
CA CYS A 523 32.36 8.23 5.29
C CYS A 523 32.92 9.44 6.06
N GLY A 524 33.98 9.22 6.83
CA GLY A 524 34.75 10.30 7.45
C GLY A 524 35.51 11.14 6.42
N GLU A 525 35.71 12.43 6.71
CA GLU A 525 36.50 13.35 5.88
C GLU A 525 37.96 12.90 5.66
N GLU A 526 38.52 12.06 6.54
CA GLU A 526 39.86 11.47 6.36
C GLU A 526 39.99 10.63 5.07
N TYR A 527 38.88 10.12 4.55
CA TYR A 527 38.83 9.37 3.29
C TYR A 527 38.51 10.26 2.08
N ASN A 528 38.48 11.59 2.22
CA ASN A 528 38.18 12.49 1.10
C ASN A 528 39.39 12.77 0.19
N THR A 529 40.18 11.74 -0.16
CA THR A 529 41.34 11.87 -1.04
C THR A 529 41.12 11.09 -2.35
N PRO A 530 41.62 11.56 -3.51
CA PRO A 530 41.50 10.82 -4.77
C PRO A 530 42.25 9.48 -4.79
N THR A 531 43.24 9.31 -3.92
CA THR A 531 44.07 8.10 -3.75
C THR A 531 43.47 7.08 -2.78
N ASP A 532 42.31 7.37 -2.19
CA ASP A 532 41.62 6.47 -1.27
C ASP A 532 41.12 5.20 -1.97
N THR A 533 41.60 4.04 -1.52
CA THR A 533 41.21 2.73 -2.04
C THR A 533 39.96 2.15 -1.39
N TYR A 534 39.58 2.62 -0.19
CA TYR A 534 38.46 2.08 0.58
C TYR A 534 37.10 2.43 -0.07
N TYR A 535 36.91 3.68 -0.48
CA TYR A 535 35.66 4.18 -1.06
C TYR A 535 35.75 4.51 -2.56
N ALA A 536 36.70 3.90 -3.27
CA ALA A 536 36.95 4.15 -4.70
C ALA A 536 35.69 3.95 -5.58
N VAL A 537 34.97 2.82 -5.44
CA VAL A 537 33.76 2.55 -6.24
C VAL A 537 32.63 3.56 -5.96
N PRO A 538 32.22 3.83 -4.70
CA PRO A 538 31.29 4.93 -4.38
C PRO A 538 31.71 6.31 -4.91
N ARG A 539 33.03 6.60 -4.94
CA ARG A 539 33.58 7.85 -5.48
C ARG A 539 33.41 7.93 -6.99
N HIS A 540 33.79 6.89 -7.73
CA HIS A 540 33.61 6.81 -9.19
C HIS A 540 32.14 6.84 -9.61
N MET A 541 31.23 6.31 -8.79
CA MET A 541 29.78 6.40 -9.00
C MET A 541 29.17 7.76 -8.62
N GLY A 542 29.94 8.70 -8.04
CA GLY A 542 29.45 10.02 -7.61
C GLY A 542 28.54 10.00 -6.37
N ILE A 543 28.41 8.86 -5.69
CA ILE A 543 27.48 8.65 -4.56
C ILE A 543 28.15 8.80 -3.18
N LEU A 544 29.47 8.96 -3.13
CA LEU A 544 30.21 9.20 -1.89
C LEU A 544 29.94 10.61 -1.34
N ARG A 545 29.73 10.71 -0.03
CA ARG A 545 29.63 11.95 0.74
C ARG A 545 30.49 11.82 2.00
N THR A 546 31.00 12.93 2.51
CA THR A 546 31.89 12.94 3.68
C THR A 546 31.29 13.76 4.81
N VAL A 547 31.61 13.40 6.05
CA VAL A 547 31.23 14.15 7.26
C VAL A 547 32.42 14.28 8.22
N PRO A 548 32.50 15.39 8.98
CA PRO A 548 33.60 15.61 9.92
C PRO A 548 33.53 14.63 11.10
N ARG A 549 34.69 14.18 11.58
CA ARG A 549 34.77 13.40 12.83
C ARG A 549 34.38 14.27 14.03
N THR A 550 33.75 13.65 15.02
CA THR A 550 33.48 14.31 16.30
C THR A 550 34.79 14.53 17.08
N PRO A 551 35.18 15.76 17.42
CA PRO A 551 36.40 16.02 18.17
C PRO A 551 36.30 15.51 19.63
N GLY A 552 37.45 15.20 20.23
CA GLY A 552 37.55 14.86 21.66
C GLY A 552 37.06 13.45 22.06
N ILE A 553 36.57 12.63 21.13
CA ILE A 553 36.14 11.25 21.40
C ILE A 553 36.55 10.28 20.27
N SER A 554 37.16 9.16 20.66
CA SER A 554 37.44 8.02 19.79
C SER A 554 37.66 6.77 20.64
N THR A 555 37.58 5.58 20.05
CA THR A 555 37.87 4.32 20.76
C THR A 555 39.27 4.33 21.39
N SER A 556 40.28 4.89 20.69
CA SER A 556 41.64 5.03 21.24
C SER A 556 41.70 5.97 22.45
N VAL A 557 40.92 7.05 22.46
CA VAL A 557 40.81 7.98 23.61
C VAL A 557 40.06 7.34 24.79
N LEU A 558 39.08 6.48 24.54
CA LEU A 558 38.43 5.71 25.61
C LEU A 558 39.40 4.70 26.22
N ILE A 559 40.16 3.97 25.38
CA ILE A 559 41.16 3.01 25.84
C ILE A 559 42.27 3.70 26.63
N SER A 560 42.76 4.87 26.20
CA SER A 560 43.80 5.59 26.96
C SER A 560 43.27 6.12 28.30
N ARG A 561 42.02 6.60 28.36
CA ARG A 561 41.36 6.98 29.63
C ARG A 561 41.21 5.79 30.58
N ILE A 562 40.81 4.62 30.07
CA ILE A 562 40.68 3.38 30.87
C ILE A 562 42.05 2.94 31.40
N ARG A 563 43.09 2.93 30.55
CA ARG A 563 44.47 2.57 30.96
C ARG A 563 45.11 3.57 31.93
N ALA A 564 44.64 4.82 31.94
CA ALA A 564 45.11 5.85 32.87
C ALA A 564 44.37 5.83 34.23
N ALA A 565 43.30 5.06 34.37
CA ALA A 565 42.67 4.81 35.66
C ALA A 565 43.48 3.74 36.41
N SER A 566 43.99 4.06 37.60
CA SER A 566 44.71 3.09 38.45
C SER A 566 43.73 2.23 39.25
N GLU A 567 44.12 0.99 39.54
CA GLU A 567 43.33 0.06 40.36
C GLU A 567 43.02 0.67 41.74
N ASP A 568 43.99 1.34 42.39
CA ASP A 568 43.79 2.09 43.64
C ASP A 568 42.65 3.12 43.56
N SER A 569 42.50 3.80 42.41
CA SER A 569 41.48 4.84 42.23
C SER A 569 40.06 4.29 42.02
N VAL A 570 39.97 3.02 41.60
CA VAL A 570 38.72 2.26 41.44
C VAL A 570 38.38 1.59 42.77
N GLU A 571 39.31 0.86 43.38
CA GLU A 571 39.12 0.22 44.68
C GLU A 571 38.78 1.22 45.80
N ALA A 572 39.41 2.41 45.83
CA ALA A 572 39.11 3.42 46.84
C ALA A 572 37.69 4.01 46.72
N LYS A 573 37.00 3.81 45.59
CA LYS A 573 35.58 4.12 45.42
C LYS A 573 34.69 2.93 45.74
N ASP A 574 35.00 1.74 45.23
CA ASP A 574 34.18 0.55 45.48
C ASP A 574 34.18 0.16 46.97
N ARG A 575 35.32 0.29 47.67
CA ARG A 575 35.39 0.12 49.14
C ARG A 575 34.61 1.20 49.93
N LYS A 576 34.19 2.30 49.30
CA LYS A 576 33.30 3.32 49.89
C LYS A 576 31.81 3.10 49.56
N SER A 577 31.50 2.22 48.62
CA SER A 577 30.12 1.86 48.25
C SER A 577 29.95 0.34 48.29
N ASP A 578 29.65 -0.18 49.48
CA ASP A 578 29.50 -1.61 49.80
C ASP A 578 28.22 -2.25 49.20
N THR A 579 27.79 -1.78 48.03
CA THR A 579 26.47 -2.00 47.41
C THR A 579 26.50 -2.43 45.94
N SER A 580 27.68 -2.67 45.35
CA SER A 580 27.85 -3.13 43.96
C SER A 580 28.19 -4.62 43.82
N LYS A 581 27.53 -5.50 44.60
CA LYS A 581 27.52 -6.94 44.29
C LYS A 581 26.73 -7.21 43.00
N VAL A 582 27.42 -7.28 41.87
CA VAL A 582 26.90 -7.94 40.67
C VAL A 582 26.61 -9.39 41.05
N LYS A 583 25.33 -9.77 41.11
CA LYS A 583 24.96 -11.18 41.29
C LYS A 583 25.49 -11.97 40.11
N GLY A 584 26.27 -13.02 40.37
CA GLY A 584 26.70 -13.98 39.36
C GLY A 584 25.50 -14.52 38.57
N GLY A 585 25.70 -14.73 37.28
CA GLY A 585 24.62 -14.97 36.33
C GLY A 585 23.80 -16.24 36.60
N ALA A 586 22.55 -16.19 36.13
CA ALA A 586 21.64 -17.30 35.92
C ALA A 586 21.02 -17.15 34.52
#